data_AF-A0A385YZA9-F1
#
_entry.id   AF-A0A385YZA9-F1
#
_cell.length_a   1.000
_cell.length_b   1.000
_cell.length_c   1.000
_cell.angle_alpha   90.00
_cell.angle_beta   90.00
_cell.angle_gamma   90.00
#
_symmetry.space_group_name_H-M   'P 1'
#
loop_
_entity.id
_entity.type
_entity.pdbx_description
1 polymer ?
#
loop_
_entity_poly.entity_id
_entity_poly.type
_entity_poly.pdbx_seq_one_letter_code
_entity_poly.pdbx_strand_id
1 'polypeptide(L)'
;MNTSAVRELIQRAQQHEASRQSLQRQLEAQLPRLHPAIRLPEQDALGALTRFIIAYIEEVPDVLEAAQEVAREAGIETQIKPVLQVAEQFFLQPPALMAGHEGLDGLLDEAYLAHRLVEEVNDRYIAHLGQPLIPLDTTVANLIAHQLIGEPFANQLDEAVHHAVDGLLDEAAFAQDSVQAYRQRLSSPQTEAAWKRWPCLSRRLGVELQLQQNQRAAG
;
A
#
# COMPACT_ATOMS: atom_id res chain seq x y z
N MET A 1 8.06 0.02 16.14
CA MET A 1 7.90 0.76 14.89
C MET A 1 7.92 2.24 15.22
N ASN A 2 8.60 3.03 14.40
CA ASN A 2 8.83 4.46 14.50
C ASN A 2 8.16 5.16 13.30
N THR A 3 6.84 5.04 13.21
CA THR A 3 6.04 5.70 12.17
C THR A 3 6.16 7.22 12.23
N SER A 4 6.49 7.79 13.39
CA SER A 4 6.84 9.20 13.53
C SER A 4 8.04 9.62 12.67
N ALA A 5 9.09 8.79 12.58
CA ALA A 5 10.23 9.07 11.72
C ALA A 5 9.86 9.02 10.24
N VAL A 6 8.98 8.07 9.86
CA VAL A 6 8.43 8.00 8.49
C VAL A 6 7.63 9.26 8.16
N ARG A 7 6.75 9.72 9.09
CA ARG A 7 5.99 10.98 8.92
C ARG A 7 6.90 12.20 8.77
N GLU A 8 7.94 12.30 9.60
CA GLU A 8 8.92 13.39 9.48
C GLU A 8 9.64 13.37 8.13
N LEU A 9 10.02 12.18 7.64
CA LEU A 9 10.68 12.01 6.36
C LEU A 9 9.77 12.47 5.21
N ILE A 10 8.51 12.04 5.21
CA ILE A 10 7.50 12.45 4.22
C ILE A 10 7.31 13.97 4.24
N GLN A 11 7.16 14.58 5.42
CA GLN A 11 7.01 16.03 5.56
C GLN A 11 8.21 16.81 5.00
N ARG A 12 9.44 16.34 5.24
CA ARG A 12 10.65 16.97 4.69
C ARG A 12 10.68 16.88 3.17
N ALA A 13 10.31 15.74 2.59
CA ALA A 13 10.25 15.57 1.14
C ALA A 13 9.20 16.47 0.48
N GLN A 14 8.03 16.63 1.10
CA GLN A 14 6.99 17.55 0.63
C GLN A 14 7.45 19.01 0.66
N GLN A 15 8.14 19.44 1.73
CA GLN A 15 8.69 20.79 1.83
C GLN A 15 9.73 21.05 0.74
N HIS A 16 10.56 20.05 0.42
CA HIS A 16 11.53 20.14 -0.67
C HIS A 16 10.83 20.20 -2.04
N GLU A 17 9.79 19.42 -2.28
CA GLU A 17 9.05 19.42 -3.54
C GLU A 17 8.40 20.78 -3.82
N ALA A 18 7.81 21.42 -2.79
CA ALA A 18 7.21 22.74 -2.93
C ALA A 18 8.18 23.80 -3.49
N SER A 19 9.49 23.59 -3.32
CA SER A 19 10.53 24.47 -3.86
C SER A 19 11.10 24.03 -5.23
N ARG A 20 11.01 22.74 -5.59
CA ARG A 20 11.68 22.17 -6.77
C ARG A 20 10.76 21.81 -7.93
N GLN A 21 9.47 21.61 -7.68
CA GLN A 21 8.47 21.17 -8.67
C GLN A 21 8.98 20.00 -9.54
N SER A 22 9.71 19.06 -8.93
CA SER A 22 10.33 17.93 -9.64
C SER A 22 9.27 16.88 -9.97
N LEU A 23 8.47 16.49 -8.97
CA LEU A 23 7.34 15.58 -9.12
C LEU A 23 6.38 16.08 -10.20
N GLN A 24 5.98 17.36 -10.12
CA GLN A 24 5.03 17.92 -11.08
C GLN A 24 5.53 17.82 -12.53
N ARG A 25 6.81 18.14 -12.78
CA ARG A 25 7.42 18.03 -14.13
C ARG A 25 7.51 16.57 -14.62
N GLN A 26 7.82 15.64 -13.72
CA GLN A 26 7.84 14.22 -14.05
C GLN A 26 6.44 13.71 -14.41
N LEU A 27 5.42 14.09 -13.63
CA LEU A 27 4.04 13.71 -13.88
C LEU A 27 3.51 14.31 -15.18
N GLU A 28 3.86 15.54 -15.52
CA GLU A 28 3.52 16.12 -16.83
C GLU A 28 4.05 15.27 -18.00
N ALA A 29 5.25 14.72 -17.87
CA ALA A 29 5.84 13.84 -18.88
C ALA A 29 5.19 12.44 -18.92
N GLN A 30 4.71 11.94 -17.78
CA GLN A 30 4.06 10.63 -17.68
C GLN A 30 2.56 10.66 -18.03
N LEU A 31 1.87 11.78 -17.82
CA LEU A 31 0.42 11.92 -18.00
C LEU A 31 -0.09 11.38 -19.35
N PRO A 32 0.56 11.64 -20.50
CA PRO A 32 0.11 11.12 -21.80
C PRO A 32 0.29 9.60 -21.98
N ARG A 33 1.08 8.96 -21.11
CA ARG A 33 1.41 7.52 -21.14
C ARG A 33 0.57 6.71 -20.15
N LEU A 34 -0.29 7.36 -19.38
CA LEU A 34 -1.20 6.66 -18.47
C LEU A 34 -2.15 5.76 -19.25
N HIS A 35 -2.50 4.64 -18.62
CA HIS A 35 -3.34 3.64 -19.26
C HIS A 35 -4.75 4.24 -19.36
N PRO A 36 -5.47 4.07 -20.50
CA PRO A 36 -6.80 4.66 -20.69
C PRO A 36 -7.86 4.26 -19.64
N ALA A 37 -7.60 3.22 -18.86
CA ALA A 37 -8.45 2.77 -17.76
C ALA A 37 -8.34 3.65 -16.50
N ILE A 38 -7.24 4.41 -16.34
CA ILE A 38 -7.09 5.39 -15.27
C ILE A 38 -7.84 6.65 -15.69
N ARG A 39 -8.93 6.95 -15.00
CA ARG A 39 -9.72 8.17 -15.26
C ARG A 39 -9.24 9.27 -14.33
N LEU A 40 -8.83 10.39 -14.93
CA LEU A 40 -8.47 11.61 -14.24
C LEU A 40 -9.49 12.72 -14.58
N PRO A 41 -9.68 13.71 -13.70
CA PRO A 41 -10.53 14.86 -13.98
C PRO A 41 -10.05 15.63 -15.22
N GLU A 42 -10.96 15.95 -16.15
CA GLU A 42 -10.61 16.61 -17.43
C GLU A 42 -9.94 17.98 -17.24
N GLN A 43 -10.28 18.70 -16.17
CA GLN A 43 -9.84 20.08 -15.93
C GLN A 43 -8.61 20.18 -15.02
N ASP A 44 -8.21 19.10 -14.34
CA ASP A 44 -7.09 19.11 -13.38
C ASP A 44 -6.44 17.71 -13.24
N ALA A 45 -6.12 17.08 -14.38
CA ALA A 45 -5.57 15.73 -14.38
C ALA A 45 -4.22 15.65 -13.64
N LEU A 46 -3.33 16.62 -13.89
CA LEU A 46 -2.02 16.70 -13.26
C LEU A 46 -2.12 16.97 -11.74
N GLY A 47 -2.97 17.91 -11.32
CA GLY A 47 -3.15 18.21 -9.91
C GLY A 47 -3.80 17.04 -9.17
N ALA A 48 -4.76 16.34 -9.80
CA ALA A 48 -5.35 15.13 -9.24
C ALA A 48 -4.31 14.02 -9.03
N LEU A 49 -3.45 13.80 -10.01
CA LEU A 49 -2.38 12.80 -9.93
C LEU A 49 -1.34 13.15 -8.86
N THR A 50 -0.98 14.43 -8.76
CA THR A 50 -0.06 14.92 -7.71
C THR A 50 -0.65 14.69 -6.32
N ARG A 51 -1.93 15.06 -6.12
CA ARG A 51 -2.63 14.82 -4.84
C ARG A 51 -2.76 13.33 -4.52
N PHE A 52 -2.96 12.49 -5.53
CA PHE A 52 -2.97 11.05 -5.36
C PHE A 52 -1.64 10.53 -4.81
N ILE A 53 -0.50 10.88 -5.43
CA ILE A 53 0.82 10.43 -4.98
C ILE A 53 1.10 10.90 -3.55
N ILE A 54 0.84 12.17 -3.26
CA ILE A 54 1.04 12.72 -1.91
C ILE A 54 0.23 11.94 -0.89
N ALA A 55 -1.07 11.74 -1.13
CA ALA A 55 -1.93 11.02 -0.21
C ALA A 55 -1.56 9.53 -0.10
N TYR A 56 -1.12 8.91 -1.19
CA TYR A 56 -0.64 7.52 -1.21
C TYR A 56 0.58 7.32 -0.31
N ILE A 57 1.54 8.25 -0.36
CA ILE A 57 2.72 8.28 0.50
C ILE A 57 2.33 8.57 1.95
N GLU A 58 1.50 9.58 2.18
CA GLU A 58 1.06 10.01 3.52
C GLU A 58 0.25 8.94 4.26
N GLU A 59 -0.41 8.02 3.55
CA GLU A 59 -1.22 6.98 4.16
C GLU A 59 -0.37 5.91 4.85
N VAL A 60 0.85 5.67 4.40
CA VAL A 60 1.67 4.52 4.84
C VAL A 60 1.82 4.44 6.36
N PRO A 61 2.19 5.51 7.08
CA PRO A 61 2.28 5.46 8.55
C PRO A 61 0.97 5.05 9.23
N ASP A 62 -0.18 5.53 8.73
CA ASP A 62 -1.50 5.19 9.26
C ASP A 62 -1.83 3.72 9.00
N VAL A 63 -1.52 3.19 7.82
CA VAL A 63 -1.69 1.76 7.47
C VAL A 63 -0.86 0.87 8.39
N LEU A 64 0.40 1.23 8.61
CA LEU A 64 1.29 0.43 9.46
C LEU A 64 0.83 0.44 10.93
N GLU A 65 0.39 1.59 11.44
CA GLU A 65 -0.19 1.69 12.80
C GLU A 65 -1.46 0.85 12.93
N ALA A 66 -2.34 0.89 11.92
CA ALA A 66 -3.57 0.09 11.88
C ALA A 66 -3.27 -1.41 11.87
N ALA A 67 -2.31 -1.82 11.03
CA ALA A 67 -1.85 -3.20 10.94
C ALA A 67 -1.32 -3.71 12.27
N GLN A 68 -0.54 -2.89 12.97
CA GLN A 68 0.00 -3.22 14.28
C GLN A 68 -1.11 -3.37 15.33
N GLU A 69 -2.08 -2.46 15.34
CA GLU A 69 -3.20 -2.51 16.28
C GLU A 69 -4.05 -3.76 16.07
N VAL A 70 -4.41 -4.06 14.81
CA VAL A 70 -5.17 -5.27 14.46
C VAL A 70 -4.39 -6.53 14.83
N ALA A 71 -3.10 -6.59 14.56
CA ALA A 71 -2.27 -7.73 14.93
C ALA A 71 -2.21 -7.93 16.46
N ARG A 72 -2.20 -6.83 17.23
CA ARG A 72 -2.25 -6.87 18.69
C ARG A 72 -3.59 -7.39 19.20
N GLU A 73 -4.70 -6.89 18.69
CA GLU A 73 -6.05 -7.35 19.05
C GLU A 73 -6.27 -8.83 18.69
N ALA A 74 -5.71 -9.25 17.56
CA ALA A 74 -5.72 -10.62 17.09
C ALA A 74 -4.79 -11.56 17.88
N GLY A 75 -3.85 -11.03 18.68
CA GLY A 75 -2.85 -11.82 19.40
C GLY A 75 -1.77 -12.41 18.49
N ILE A 76 -1.56 -11.82 17.31
CA ILE A 76 -0.58 -12.24 16.29
C ILE A 76 0.52 -11.19 16.06
N GLU A 77 0.71 -10.28 17.02
CA GLU A 77 1.72 -9.22 16.93
C GLU A 77 3.12 -9.77 16.65
N THR A 78 3.49 -10.91 17.22
CA THR A 78 4.80 -11.53 17.04
C THR A 78 5.10 -11.95 15.59
N GLN A 79 4.07 -12.30 14.82
CA GLN A 79 4.16 -12.77 13.44
C GLN A 79 4.15 -11.59 12.48
N ILE A 80 3.36 -10.55 12.79
CA ILE A 80 3.18 -9.40 11.90
C ILE A 80 4.25 -8.32 12.11
N LYS A 81 4.78 -8.18 13.33
CA LYS A 81 5.78 -7.16 13.65
C LYS A 81 7.02 -7.19 12.74
N PRO A 82 7.62 -8.35 12.39
CA PRO A 82 8.72 -8.40 11.44
C PRO A 82 8.36 -7.83 10.07
N VAL A 83 7.15 -8.10 9.57
CA VAL A 83 6.66 -7.56 8.30
C VAL A 83 6.55 -6.03 8.37
N LEU A 84 5.91 -5.50 9.42
CA LEU A 84 5.75 -4.05 9.57
C LEU A 84 7.10 -3.33 9.73
N GLN A 85 8.08 -3.99 10.35
CA GLN A 85 9.44 -3.47 10.44
C GLN A 85 10.14 -3.41 9.08
N VAL A 86 9.87 -4.36 8.18
CA VAL A 86 10.39 -4.31 6.81
C VAL A 86 9.78 -3.14 6.04
N ALA A 87 8.46 -2.93 6.13
CA ALA A 87 7.82 -1.75 5.53
C ALA A 87 8.40 -0.44 6.06
N GLU A 88 8.62 -0.33 7.36
CA GLU A 88 9.29 0.82 7.97
C GLU A 88 10.73 1.00 7.45
N GLN A 89 11.47 -0.10 7.29
CA GLN A 89 12.85 -0.06 6.81
C GLN A 89 12.97 0.44 5.37
N PHE A 90 11.97 0.19 4.51
CA PHE A 90 12.00 0.75 3.15
C PHE A 90 12.17 2.27 3.16
N PHE A 91 11.56 2.98 4.11
CA PHE A 91 11.68 4.43 4.25
C PHE A 91 12.98 4.87 4.94
N LEU A 92 13.37 4.18 6.02
CA LEU A 92 14.48 4.63 6.85
C LEU A 92 15.85 4.19 6.33
N GLN A 93 15.87 3.09 5.59
CA GLN A 93 17.06 2.46 5.00
C GLN A 93 16.68 1.88 3.62
N PRO A 94 16.41 2.74 2.63
CA PRO A 94 15.98 2.28 1.31
C PRO A 94 17.01 1.30 0.72
N PRO A 95 16.56 0.17 0.13
CA PRO A 95 17.42 -0.78 -0.54
C PRO A 95 18.32 -0.13 -1.59
N ALA A 96 19.49 -0.74 -1.86
CA ALA A 96 20.39 -0.25 -2.90
C ALA A 96 19.75 -0.18 -4.30
N LEU A 97 18.68 -0.95 -4.53
CA LEU A 97 17.85 -0.90 -5.73
C LEU A 97 17.19 0.48 -5.96
N MET A 98 17.00 1.26 -4.89
CA MET A 98 16.39 2.60 -4.90
C MET A 98 17.44 3.72 -4.97
N ALA A 99 18.71 3.38 -5.15
CA ALA A 99 19.79 4.36 -5.22
C ALA A 99 19.59 5.32 -6.40
N GLY A 100 19.45 6.61 -6.10
CA GLY A 100 19.28 7.69 -7.08
C GLY A 100 17.85 8.20 -7.22
N HIS A 101 16.87 7.63 -6.51
CA HIS A 101 15.52 8.17 -6.41
C HIS A 101 15.46 9.05 -5.14
N GLU A 102 15.19 10.35 -5.28
CA GLU A 102 15.33 11.32 -4.19
C GLU A 102 14.16 12.31 -4.13
N GLY A 103 13.42 12.30 -3.03
CA GLY A 103 12.29 13.22 -2.83
C GLY A 103 10.97 12.46 -2.86
N LEU A 104 9.93 13.08 -3.42
CA LEU A 104 8.60 12.45 -3.47
C LEU A 104 8.50 11.32 -4.51
N ASP A 105 9.38 11.30 -5.51
CA ASP A 105 9.52 10.22 -6.48
C ASP A 105 10.07 8.95 -5.83
N GLY A 106 11.17 9.03 -5.07
CA GLY A 106 11.66 7.90 -4.27
C GLY A 106 10.60 7.43 -3.28
N LEU A 107 9.96 8.38 -2.59
CA LEU A 107 8.91 8.03 -1.62
C LEU A 107 7.69 7.35 -2.22
N LEU A 108 7.41 7.55 -3.51
CA LEU A 108 6.37 6.79 -4.19
C LEU A 108 6.74 5.31 -4.25
N ASP A 109 8.01 4.99 -4.56
CA ASP A 109 8.50 3.62 -4.61
C ASP A 109 8.51 2.97 -3.22
N GLU A 110 8.95 3.69 -2.19
CA GLU A 110 8.91 3.20 -0.80
C GLU A 110 7.48 2.99 -0.30
N ALA A 111 6.57 3.90 -0.64
CA ALA A 111 5.16 3.75 -0.32
C ALA A 111 4.54 2.57 -1.05
N TYR A 112 4.89 2.37 -2.31
CA TYR A 112 4.44 1.24 -3.09
C TYR A 112 4.88 -0.09 -2.47
N LEU A 113 6.14 -0.21 -2.06
CA LEU A 113 6.64 -1.39 -1.35
C LEU A 113 5.87 -1.66 -0.05
N ALA A 114 5.61 -0.62 0.75
CA ALA A 114 4.90 -0.79 2.02
C ALA A 114 3.44 -1.22 1.81
N HIS A 115 2.72 -0.59 0.88
CA HIS A 115 1.34 -0.96 0.56
C HIS A 115 1.26 -2.35 -0.06
N ARG A 116 2.18 -2.71 -0.96
CA ARG A 116 2.25 -4.04 -1.58
C ARG A 116 2.58 -5.13 -0.55
N LEU A 117 3.45 -4.84 0.42
CA LEU A 117 3.76 -5.76 1.52
C LEU A 117 2.52 -6.04 2.37
N VAL A 118 1.75 -5.01 2.70
CA VAL A 118 0.49 -5.14 3.45
C VAL A 118 -0.55 -5.94 2.65
N GLU A 119 -0.66 -5.68 1.35
CA GLU A 119 -1.55 -6.40 0.44
C GLU A 119 -1.18 -7.89 0.33
N GLU A 120 0.11 -8.22 0.18
CA GLU A 120 0.61 -9.60 0.12
C GLU A 120 0.36 -10.36 1.44
N VAL A 121 0.53 -9.70 2.59
CA VAL A 121 0.14 -10.29 3.88
C VAL A 121 -1.35 -10.56 3.91
N ASN A 122 -2.17 -9.59 3.50
CA ASN A 122 -3.63 -9.79 3.45
C ASN A 122 -4.00 -10.98 2.56
N ASP A 123 -3.39 -11.11 1.37
CA ASP A 123 -3.66 -12.21 0.45
C ASP A 123 -3.35 -13.57 1.09
N ARG A 124 -2.28 -13.68 1.88
CA ARG A 124 -1.97 -14.92 2.62
C ARG A 124 -2.98 -15.22 3.71
N TYR A 125 -3.42 -14.21 4.46
CA TYR A 125 -4.46 -14.40 5.47
C TYR A 125 -5.80 -14.76 4.82
N ILE A 126 -6.14 -14.17 3.67
CA ILE A 126 -7.32 -14.56 2.89
C ILE A 126 -7.20 -16.02 2.44
N ALA A 127 -6.05 -16.43 1.92
CA ALA A 127 -5.84 -17.80 1.45
C ALA A 127 -5.99 -18.85 2.58
N HIS A 128 -5.51 -18.55 3.79
CA HIS A 128 -5.53 -19.49 4.91
C HIS A 128 -6.80 -19.43 5.77
N LEU A 129 -7.35 -18.22 5.97
CA LEU A 129 -8.45 -17.95 6.91
C LEU A 129 -9.75 -17.54 6.21
N GLY A 130 -9.71 -17.23 4.92
CA GLY A 130 -10.86 -16.78 4.13
C GLY A 130 -11.20 -15.29 4.29
N GLN A 131 -10.41 -14.54 5.05
CA GLN A 131 -10.63 -13.11 5.32
C GLN A 131 -9.30 -12.35 5.45
N PRO A 132 -9.25 -11.06 5.07
CA PRO A 132 -8.06 -10.23 5.22
C PRO A 132 -7.77 -9.94 6.68
N LEU A 133 -6.50 -9.70 6.99
CA LEU A 133 -6.11 -9.20 8.30
C LEU A 133 -6.48 -7.72 8.45
N ILE A 134 -6.12 -6.92 7.45
CA ILE A 134 -6.33 -5.47 7.41
C ILE A 134 -7.36 -5.16 6.32
N PRO A 135 -8.51 -4.54 6.63
CA PRO A 135 -9.59 -4.27 5.68
C PRO A 135 -9.31 -3.01 4.83
N LEU A 136 -8.12 -2.91 4.24
CA LEU A 136 -7.73 -1.79 3.38
C LEU A 136 -7.84 -2.22 1.92
N ASP A 137 -8.64 -1.49 1.14
CA ASP A 137 -8.70 -1.66 -0.32
C ASP A 137 -7.64 -0.77 -0.98
N THR A 138 -6.43 -1.31 -1.12
CA THR A 138 -5.28 -0.67 -1.79
C THR A 138 -5.18 -1.02 -3.27
N THR A 139 -5.89 -2.04 -3.76
CA THR A 139 -5.61 -2.66 -5.06
C THR A 139 -5.64 -1.68 -6.22
N VAL A 140 -6.63 -0.77 -6.24
CA VAL A 140 -6.71 0.28 -7.27
C VAL A 140 -5.57 1.29 -7.14
N ALA A 141 -5.24 1.70 -5.92
CA ALA A 141 -4.16 2.66 -5.68
C ALA A 141 -2.80 2.05 -6.05
N ASN A 142 -2.57 0.79 -5.70
CA ASN A 142 -1.37 0.05 -6.03
C ASN A 142 -1.19 -0.10 -7.55
N LEU A 143 -2.26 -0.36 -8.30
CA LEU A 143 -2.15 -0.45 -9.76
C LEU A 143 -1.75 0.89 -10.40
N ILE A 144 -2.29 2.00 -9.88
CA ILE A 144 -1.95 3.33 -10.37
C ILE A 144 -0.51 3.68 -10.01
N ALA A 145 -0.08 3.39 -8.77
CA ALA A 145 1.30 3.57 -8.34
C ALA A 145 2.26 2.72 -9.18
N HIS A 146 1.97 1.43 -9.37
CA HIS A 146 2.75 0.52 -10.23
C HIS A 146 2.93 1.11 -11.64
N GLN A 147 1.85 1.63 -12.24
CA GLN A 147 1.94 2.25 -13.55
C GLN A 147 2.82 3.52 -13.57
N LEU A 148 2.75 4.36 -12.53
CA LEU A 148 3.54 5.59 -12.42
C LEU A 148 5.02 5.33 -12.21
N ILE A 149 5.33 4.29 -11.43
CA ILE A 149 6.68 3.77 -11.22
C ILE A 149 7.21 3.22 -12.55
N GLY A 150 6.38 2.46 -13.26
CA GLY A 150 6.64 1.97 -14.59
C GLY A 150 7.47 0.69 -14.63
N GLU A 151 7.46 0.04 -15.78
CA GLU A 151 8.17 -1.22 -16.02
C GLU A 151 9.56 -0.97 -16.64
N PRO A 152 10.58 -1.77 -16.29
CA PRO A 152 10.50 -3.04 -15.53
C PRO A 152 10.61 -2.88 -14.01
N PHE A 153 10.78 -1.66 -13.50
CA PHE A 153 11.14 -1.42 -12.10
C PHE A 153 10.02 -1.83 -11.13
N ALA A 154 8.77 -1.48 -11.40
CA ALA A 154 7.63 -1.86 -10.55
C ALA A 154 7.53 -3.39 -10.34
N ASN A 155 7.81 -4.18 -11.39
CA ASN A 155 7.83 -5.65 -11.30
C ASN A 155 8.98 -6.17 -10.42
N GLN A 156 10.12 -5.47 -10.36
CA GLN A 156 11.21 -5.84 -9.44
C GLN A 156 10.83 -5.57 -7.99
N LEU A 157 10.07 -4.50 -7.74
CA LEU A 157 9.53 -4.19 -6.41
C LEU A 157 8.52 -5.26 -5.96
N ASP A 158 7.63 -5.68 -6.85
CA ASP A 158 6.69 -6.79 -6.60
C ASP A 158 7.41 -8.08 -6.19
N GLU A 159 8.42 -8.49 -6.96
CA GLU A 159 9.21 -9.70 -6.66
C GLU A 159 9.96 -9.58 -5.32
N ALA A 160 10.52 -8.39 -5.02
CA ALA A 160 11.20 -8.14 -3.76
C ALA A 160 10.25 -8.28 -2.56
N VAL A 161 9.01 -7.80 -2.69
CA VAL A 161 7.96 -7.96 -1.67
C VAL A 161 7.59 -9.43 -1.51
N HIS A 162 7.34 -10.14 -2.61
CA HIS A 162 6.95 -11.54 -2.56
C HIS A 162 8.00 -12.39 -1.82
N HIS A 163 9.28 -12.21 -2.16
CA HIS A 163 10.39 -12.85 -1.46
C HIS A 163 10.50 -12.46 0.02
N ALA A 164 10.26 -11.20 0.35
CA ALA A 164 10.29 -10.74 1.74
C ALA A 164 9.20 -11.42 2.57
N VAL A 165 7.97 -11.49 2.06
CA VAL A 165 6.87 -12.12 2.81
C VAL A 165 7.06 -13.63 2.90
N ASP A 166 7.55 -14.31 1.86
CA ASP A 166 7.90 -15.75 1.89
C ASP A 166 8.86 -16.12 3.01
N GLY A 167 9.85 -15.28 3.26
CA GLY A 167 10.79 -15.49 4.37
C GLY A 167 10.21 -15.19 5.76
N LEU A 168 9.13 -14.43 5.85
CA LEU A 168 8.57 -13.91 7.11
C LEU A 168 7.30 -14.62 7.56
N LEU A 169 6.46 -15.07 6.62
CA LEU A 169 5.17 -15.73 6.85
C LEU A 169 5.13 -17.04 6.08
N ASP A 170 5.70 -18.09 6.68
CA ASP A 170 5.64 -19.47 6.20
C ASP A 170 4.36 -20.19 6.68
N GLU A 171 4.13 -21.41 6.22
CA GLU A 171 2.97 -22.22 6.65
C GLU A 171 2.93 -22.43 8.18
N ALA A 172 4.09 -22.48 8.83
CA ALA A 172 4.19 -22.66 10.28
C ALA A 172 3.69 -21.42 11.05
N ALA A 173 3.83 -20.22 10.50
CA ALA A 173 3.25 -19.00 11.06
C ALA A 173 1.71 -19.08 11.16
N PHE A 174 1.05 -19.72 10.19
CA PHE A 174 -0.41 -19.88 10.15
C PHE A 174 -0.93 -21.06 10.98
N ALA A 175 -0.07 -22.02 11.33
CA ALA A 175 -0.44 -23.18 12.15
C ALA A 175 -0.55 -22.88 13.65
N GLN A 176 -0.20 -21.67 14.09
CA GLN A 176 -0.17 -21.31 15.50
C GLN A 176 -1.56 -21.15 16.11
N ASP A 177 -1.71 -21.54 17.38
CA ASP A 177 -2.98 -21.48 18.12
C ASP A 177 -3.55 -20.05 18.19
N SER A 178 -2.70 -19.02 18.20
CA SER A 178 -3.12 -17.61 18.16
C SER A 178 -3.83 -17.25 16.86
N VAL A 179 -3.33 -17.72 15.72
CA VAL A 179 -3.94 -17.50 14.39
C VAL A 179 -5.25 -18.28 14.28
N GLN A 180 -5.30 -19.51 14.81
CA GLN A 180 -6.54 -20.30 14.87
C GLN A 180 -7.59 -19.66 15.78
N ALA A 181 -7.19 -19.11 16.93
CA ALA A 181 -8.07 -18.37 17.82
C ALA A 181 -8.60 -17.08 17.17
N TYR A 182 -7.75 -16.38 16.40
CA TYR A 182 -8.18 -15.22 15.61
C TYR A 182 -9.23 -15.60 14.56
N ARG A 183 -9.04 -16.73 13.86
CA ARG A 183 -10.04 -17.28 12.92
C ARG A 183 -11.43 -17.43 13.54
N GLN A 184 -11.50 -17.88 14.80
CA GLN A 184 -12.77 -18.05 15.50
C GLN A 184 -13.41 -16.70 15.91
N ARG A 185 -12.60 -15.65 16.11
CA ARG A 185 -13.06 -14.30 16.47
C ARG A 185 -13.41 -13.42 15.27
N LEU A 186 -12.91 -13.75 14.09
CA LEU A 186 -13.19 -13.07 12.83
C LEU A 186 -14.69 -13.07 12.45
N SER A 187 -15.49 -13.98 13.02
CA SER A 187 -16.96 -13.98 12.86
C SER A 187 -17.70 -13.00 13.81
N SER A 188 -16.99 -12.17 14.58
CA SER A 188 -17.62 -11.27 15.56
C SER A 188 -18.07 -9.94 14.92
N PRO A 189 -19.27 -9.43 15.25
CA PRO A 189 -19.79 -8.15 14.72
C PRO A 189 -18.94 -6.92 15.07
N GLN A 190 -18.12 -6.98 16.12
CA GLN A 190 -17.23 -5.88 16.50
C GLN A 190 -16.10 -5.67 15.47
N THR A 191 -15.57 -6.76 14.92
CA THR A 191 -14.52 -6.73 13.90
C THR A 191 -15.04 -6.06 12.61
N GLU A 192 -16.25 -6.39 12.16
CA GLU A 192 -16.88 -5.74 11.00
C GLU A 192 -17.13 -4.24 11.18
N ALA A 193 -17.41 -3.78 12.40
CA ALA A 193 -17.67 -2.36 12.69
C ALA A 193 -16.38 -1.52 12.70
N ALA A 194 -15.25 -2.10 13.12
CA ALA A 194 -13.94 -1.49 12.96
C ALA A 194 -13.57 -1.37 11.47
N TRP A 195 -13.92 -2.38 10.66
CA TRP A 195 -13.63 -2.42 9.23
C TRP A 195 -14.38 -1.37 8.41
N LYS A 196 -15.64 -1.06 8.76
CA LYS A 196 -16.43 -0.02 8.05
C LYS A 196 -15.92 1.41 8.27
N ARG A 197 -15.06 1.64 9.25
CA ARG A 197 -14.52 2.97 9.55
C ARG A 197 -13.33 3.35 8.68
N TRP A 198 -12.73 2.39 7.98
CA TRP A 198 -11.57 2.65 7.13
C TRP A 198 -12.02 3.08 5.73
N PRO A 199 -11.77 4.33 5.32
CA PRO A 199 -12.17 4.79 4.00
C PRO A 199 -11.19 4.30 2.94
N CYS A 200 -11.66 3.90 1.75
CA CYS A 200 -10.75 3.56 0.65
C CYS A 200 -10.13 4.84 0.04
N LEU A 201 -8.80 4.82 -0.11
CA LEU A 201 -7.97 5.98 -0.48
C LEU A 201 -8.31 6.53 -1.88
N SER A 202 -8.46 5.63 -2.87
CA SER A 202 -8.75 5.99 -4.27
C SER A 202 -10.07 6.75 -4.42
N ARG A 203 -11.12 6.27 -3.73
CA ARG A 203 -12.46 6.90 -3.71
C ARG A 203 -12.47 8.24 -2.96
N ARG A 204 -11.64 8.42 -1.93
CA ARG A 204 -11.49 9.71 -1.22
C ARG A 204 -10.91 10.81 -2.09
N LEU A 205 -10.12 10.45 -3.10
CA LEU A 205 -9.35 11.39 -3.93
C LEU A 205 -9.92 11.54 -5.36
N GLY A 206 -11.01 10.85 -5.66
CA GLY A 206 -11.67 10.91 -6.98
C GLY A 206 -10.88 10.22 -8.09
N VAL A 207 -9.97 9.31 -7.75
CA VAL A 207 -9.18 8.53 -8.72
C VAL A 207 -9.76 7.12 -8.75
N GLU A 208 -10.38 6.76 -9.88
CA GLU A 208 -11.06 5.47 -10.05
C GLU A 208 -10.47 4.67 -11.21
N LEU A 209 -10.39 3.36 -11.02
CA LEU A 209 -10.07 2.39 -12.06
C LEU A 209 -11.37 1.73 -12.52
N GLN A 210 -11.78 1.97 -13.77
CA GLN A 210 -12.85 1.18 -14.37
C GLN A 210 -12.25 -0.12 -14.92
N LEU A 211 -12.25 -1.16 -14.08
CA LEU A 211 -12.17 -2.52 -14.60
C LEU A 211 -13.44 -2.75 -15.42
N GLN A 212 -13.29 -2.98 -16.73
CA GLN A 212 -14.41 -3.45 -17.53
C GLN A 212 -14.97 -4.69 -16.82
N GLN A 213 -16.19 -4.60 -16.29
CA GLN A 213 -16.93 -5.75 -15.83
C GLN A 213 -17.09 -6.66 -17.04
N ASN A 214 -16.19 -7.64 -17.17
CA ASN A 214 -16.33 -8.67 -18.16
C ASN A 214 -17.66 -9.35 -17.91
N GLN A 215 -18.53 -9.24 -18.92
CA GLN A 215 -19.85 -9.82 -19.00
C GLN A 215 -19.84 -11.24 -18.45
N ARG A 216 -20.45 -11.45 -17.27
CA ARG A 216 -20.99 -12.77 -16.95
C ARG A 216 -22.40 -12.83 -17.49
N ALA A 217 -22.46 -13.38 -18.70
CA ALA A 217 -23.66 -13.96 -19.27
C ALA A 217 -24.35 -14.90 -18.26
N ALA A 218 -25.65 -14.69 -18.09
CA ALA A 218 -26.65 -15.70 -17.80
C ALA A 218 -27.92 -15.14 -18.47
N GLY A 219 -28.46 -15.73 -19.53
CA GLY A 219 -28.72 -17.16 -19.69
C GLY A 219 -30.08 -17.43 -19.09
#